data_AF-A0A524GQF4-F1
#
_entry.id   AF-A0A524GQF4-F1
#
_cell.length_a   1.000
_cell.length_b   1.000
_cell.length_c   1.000
_cell.angle_alpha   90.00
_cell.angle_beta   90.00
_cell.angle_gamma   90.00
#
_symmetry.space_group_name_H-M   'P 1'
#
loop_
_entity.id
_entity.type
_entity.pdbx_description
1 polymer ?
#
loop_
_entity_poly.entity_id
_entity_poly.type
_entity_poly.pdbx_seq_one_letter_code
_entity_poly.pdbx_strand_id
1 'polypeptide(L)'
;MRIGGLQKHSFIDYPGKISCALFLAGCNFSCTYCHNPQLVDASGVAGEPLTIEDFLAFLAERRGWLEGVVISGGEPTLHRDLPDLCRRIKHMGYAV
;
A
#
# COMPACT_ATOMS: atom_id res chain seq x y z
N MET A 1 3.55 -9.09 -5.20
CA MET A 1 3.67 -7.61 -5.20
C MET A 1 4.96 -7.16 -4.52
N ARG A 2 5.60 -6.06 -4.94
CA ARG A 2 6.73 -5.44 -4.20
C ARG A 2 6.24 -4.18 -3.50
N ILE A 3 6.47 -4.09 -2.19
CA ILE A 3 6.13 -2.90 -1.40
C ILE A 3 7.28 -1.89 -1.54
N GLY A 4 6.93 -0.64 -1.88
CA GLY A 4 7.85 0.48 -1.95
C GLY A 4 7.76 1.44 -0.77
N GLY A 5 6.71 1.34 0.05
CA GLY A 5 6.59 2.11 1.28
C GLY A 5 5.31 1.84 2.05
N LEU A 6 5.30 2.24 3.32
CA LEU A 6 4.12 2.17 4.19
C LEU A 6 4.01 3.45 5.03
N GLN A 7 2.99 4.24 4.77
CA GLN A 7 2.56 5.31 5.66
C GLN A 7 1.65 4.69 6.73
N LYS A 8 2.20 4.51 7.94
CA LYS A 8 1.53 3.76 9.03
C LYS A 8 0.22 4.41 9.52
N HIS A 9 0.09 5.73 9.38
CA HIS A 9 -1.11 6.48 9.73
C HIS A 9 -1.33 7.62 8.73
N SER A 10 -2.56 7.74 8.24
CA SER A 10 -3.07 8.81 7.40
C SER A 10 -4.46 9.20 7.86
N PHE A 11 -4.71 10.51 7.83
CA PHE A 11 -5.99 11.12 8.20
C PHE A 11 -6.69 11.74 6.98
N ILE A 12 -6.09 11.64 5.79
CA ILE A 12 -6.53 12.35 4.59
C ILE A 12 -6.75 11.43 3.39
N ASP A 13 -6.10 10.27 3.35
CA ASP A 13 -6.11 9.41 2.15
C ASP A 13 -7.37 8.53 2.05
N TYR A 14 -8.12 8.37 3.15
CA TYR A 14 -9.40 7.66 3.15
C TYR A 14 -10.49 8.57 3.76
N PRO A 15 -11.54 8.93 2.99
CA PRO A 15 -12.60 9.81 3.49
C PRO A 15 -13.26 9.29 4.76
N GLY A 16 -13.17 10.09 5.84
CA GLY A 16 -13.83 9.81 7.12
C GLY A 16 -13.25 8.65 7.91
N LYS A 17 -12.02 8.19 7.62
CA LYS A 17 -11.38 7.07 8.32
C LYS A 17 -9.93 7.35 8.66
N ILE A 18 -9.51 6.94 9.85
CA ILE A 18 -8.09 6.82 10.19
C ILE A 18 -7.55 5.60 9.44
N SER A 19 -6.61 5.82 8.53
CA SER A 19 -6.13 4.79 7.61
C SER A 19 -4.62 4.63 7.63
N CYS A 20 -4.12 3.59 6.97
CA CYS A 20 -2.72 3.54 6.52
C CYS A 20 -2.69 3.59 4.99
N ALA A 21 -1.56 4.00 4.40
CA ALA A 21 -1.36 3.95 2.96
C ALA A 21 -0.18 3.02 2.62
N LEU A 22 -0.47 1.94 1.88
CA LEU A 22 0.50 1.01 1.34
C LEU A 22 0.89 1.45 -0.07
N PHE A 23 2.18 1.71 -0.29
CA PHE A 23 2.70 2.09 -1.60
C PHE A 23 3.36 0.89 -2.27
N LEU A 24 2.82 0.46 -3.42
CA LEU A 24 3.38 -0.59 -4.26
C LEU A 24 4.40 -0.03 -5.26
N ALA A 25 5.37 -0.85 -5.64
CA ALA A 25 6.41 -0.48 -6.59
C ALA A 25 6.12 -0.99 -8.00
N GLY A 26 6.46 -0.17 -8.99
CA GLY A 26 6.15 -0.36 -10.41
C GLY A 26 5.08 0.63 -10.86
N CYS A 27 5.37 1.44 -11.88
CA CYS A 27 4.42 2.33 -12.55
C CYS A 27 4.63 2.25 -14.06
N ASN A 28 3.56 2.28 -14.85
CA ASN A 28 3.62 2.29 -16.31
C ASN A 28 3.73 3.73 -16.88
N PHE A 29 3.87 4.73 -16.02
CA PHE A 29 4.11 6.13 -16.39
C PHE A 29 5.43 6.66 -15.82
N SER A 30 5.96 7.68 -16.49
CA SER A 30 7.18 8.40 -16.14
C SER A 30 6.92 9.90 -15.98
N CYS A 31 5.87 10.24 -15.24
CA CYS A 31 5.42 11.62 -15.04
C CYS A 31 6.56 12.52 -14.52
N THR A 32 6.79 13.66 -15.18
CA THR A 32 7.86 14.62 -14.80
C THR A 32 7.62 15.27 -13.43
N TYR A 33 6.37 15.28 -12.98
CA TYR A 33 5.94 15.81 -11.68
C TYR A 33 5.64 14.70 -10.66
N CYS A 34 6.13 13.47 -10.86
CA CYS A 34 5.86 12.38 -9.94
C CYS A 34 6.37 12.73 -8.53
N HIS A 35 5.52 12.58 -7.51
CA HIS A 35 5.92 12.78 -6.12
C HIS A 35 6.77 11.62 -5.59
N ASN A 36 6.63 10.44 -6.20
CA ASN A 36 7.30 9.21 -5.80
C ASN A 36 8.05 8.55 -6.98
N PRO A 37 9.01 9.24 -7.63
CA PRO A 37 9.70 8.72 -8.81
C PRO A 37 10.47 7.42 -8.50
N GLN A 38 10.89 7.21 -7.25
CA GLN A 38 11.53 5.99 -6.77
C GLN A 38 10.63 4.75 -6.86
N LEU A 39 9.31 4.91 -7.02
CA LEU A 39 8.36 3.80 -7.17
C LEU A 39 8.11 3.42 -8.62
N VAL A 40 8.62 4.18 -9.60
CA VAL A 40 8.37 3.91 -11.03
C VAL A 40 9.04 2.58 -11.45
N ASP A 41 10.32 2.42 -11.10
CA ASP A 41 11.06 1.19 -11.35
C ASP A 41 11.00 0.26 -10.13
N ALA A 42 10.32 -0.88 -10.29
CA ALA A 42 10.21 -1.89 -9.24
C ALA A 42 11.57 -2.50 -8.83
N SER A 43 12.58 -2.44 -9.70
CA SER A 43 13.94 -2.90 -9.39
C SER A 43 14.73 -1.90 -8.54
N GLY A 44 14.35 -0.61 -8.59
CA GLY A 44 15.02 0.50 -7.92
C GLY A 44 14.64 0.71 -6.44
N VAL A 45 13.68 -0.04 -5.90
CA VAL A 45 13.30 0.08 -4.48
C VAL A 45 14.39 -0.51 -3.59
N ALA A 46 15.22 0.35 -3.00
CA ALA A 46 16.27 -0.05 -2.07
C ALA A 46 15.74 -0.36 -0.66
N GLY A 47 16.40 -1.29 0.05
CA GLY A 47 16.11 -1.64 1.46
C GLY A 47 15.62 -3.08 1.66
N GLU A 48 15.56 -3.49 2.93
CA GLU A 48 14.91 -4.75 3.34
C GLU A 48 13.43 -4.69 2.92
N PRO A 49 12.96 -5.60 2.05
CA PRO A 49 11.61 -5.53 1.52
C PRO A 49 10.60 -5.89 2.60
N LEU A 50 9.75 -4.93 2.98
CA LEU A 50 8.52 -5.24 3.69
C LEU A 50 7.73 -6.25 2.85
N THR A 51 7.41 -7.40 3.42
CA THR A 51 6.58 -8.40 2.71
C THR A 51 5.10 -8.10 2.90
N ILE A 52 4.26 -8.75 2.08
CA ILE A 52 2.80 -8.66 2.25
C ILE A 52 2.39 -9.24 3.61
N GLU A 53 3.07 -10.29 4.04
CA GLU A 53 2.85 -10.97 5.31
C GLU A 53 3.20 -10.05 6.49
N ASP A 54 4.32 -9.30 6.41
CA ASP A 54 4.68 -8.29 7.42
C ASP A 54 3.64 -7.16 7.46
N PHE A 55 3.16 -6.72 6.30
CA PHE A 55 2.11 -5.71 6.21
C PHE A 55 0.79 -6.18 6.85
N LEU A 56 0.41 -7.44 6.64
CA LEU A 56 -0.79 -8.02 7.25
C LEU A 56 -0.61 -8.24 8.76
N ALA A 57 0.59 -8.61 9.23
CA ALA A 57 0.91 -8.65 10.65
C ALA A 57 0.76 -7.24 11.28
N PHE A 58 1.28 -6.21 10.63
CA PHE A 58 1.06 -4.82 11.02
C PHE A 58 -0.44 -4.48 11.10
N LEU A 59 -1.25 -4.86 10.11
CA LEU A 59 -2.69 -4.64 10.17
C LEU A 59 -3.35 -5.41 11.33
N ALA A 60 -2.89 -6.61 11.67
CA ALA A 60 -3.44 -7.35 12.79
C ALA A 60 -3.19 -6.62 14.12
N GLU A 61 -1.99 -6.07 14.32
CA GLU A 61 -1.63 -5.29 15.51
C GLU A 61 -2.39 -3.96 15.62
N ARG A 62 -2.89 -3.42 14.50
CA ARG A 62 -3.57 -2.11 14.44
C ARG A 62 -5.08 -2.19 14.51
N ARG A 63 -5.64 -3.39 14.72
CA ARG A 63 -7.08 -3.59 14.77
C ARG A 63 -7.71 -2.75 15.88
N GLY A 64 -8.74 -1.97 15.53
CA GLY A 64 -9.41 -1.04 16.45
C GLY A 64 -8.79 0.37 16.49
N TRP A 65 -7.62 0.57 15.91
CA TRP A 65 -6.98 1.88 15.75
C TRP A 65 -7.07 2.42 14.32
N LEU A 66 -6.81 1.54 13.36
CA LEU A 66 -7.02 1.83 11.94
C LEU A 66 -8.40 1.32 11.52
N GLU A 67 -9.01 2.04 10.58
CA GLU A 67 -10.34 1.76 10.02
C GLU A 67 -10.28 1.47 8.53
N GLY A 68 -9.24 1.96 7.85
CA GLY A 68 -9.06 1.82 6.41
C GLY A 68 -7.62 1.55 5.99
N VAL A 69 -7.49 1.01 4.79
CA VAL A 69 -6.23 0.81 4.08
C VAL A 69 -6.38 1.45 2.71
N VAL A 70 -5.41 2.29 2.34
CA VAL A 70 -5.29 2.86 1.01
C VAL A 70 -4.17 2.13 0.30
N ILE A 71 -4.46 1.49 -0.83
CA ILE A 71 -3.43 0.90 -1.68
C ILE A 71 -3.13 1.89 -2.80
N SER A 72 -1.92 2.45 -2.75
CA SER A 72 -1.39 3.42 -3.71
C SER A 72 0.01 2.96 -4.11
N GLY A 73 0.85 3.86 -4.61
CA GLY A 73 2.20 3.56 -5.06
C GLY A 73 2.41 3.99 -6.50
N GLY A 74 3.29 3.30 -7.22
CA GLY A 74 3.47 3.52 -8.65
C GLY A 74 2.13 3.43 -9.39
N GLU A 75 1.74 2.23 -9.82
CA GLU A 75 0.38 1.98 -10.31
C GLU A 75 -0.09 0.64 -9.76
N PRO A 76 -0.89 0.63 -8.67
CA PRO A 76 -1.34 -0.60 -8.01
C PRO A 76 -2.04 -1.57 -8.97
N THR A 77 -2.77 -1.05 -9.95
CA THR A 77 -3.59 -1.87 -10.86
C THR A 77 -2.76 -2.69 -11.86
N LEU A 78 -1.44 -2.47 -11.94
CA LEU A 78 -0.53 -3.34 -12.70
C LEU A 78 -0.35 -4.72 -12.04
N HIS A 79 -0.63 -4.83 -10.75
CA HIS A 79 -0.44 -6.07 -9.98
C HIS A 79 -1.68 -6.97 -10.07
N ARG A 80 -1.55 -8.11 -10.75
CA ARG A 80 -2.65 -9.08 -10.96
C ARG A 80 -3.21 -9.67 -9.66
N ASP A 81 -2.37 -9.74 -8.62
CA ASP A 81 -2.66 -10.22 -7.27
C ASP A 81 -3.32 -9.14 -6.37
N LEU A 82 -3.53 -7.91 -6.85
CA LEU A 82 -4.18 -6.84 -6.08
C LEU A 82 -5.58 -7.22 -5.55
N PRO A 83 -6.47 -7.85 -6.33
CA PRO A 83 -7.78 -8.26 -5.81
C PRO A 83 -7.69 -9.26 -4.65
N ASP A 84 -6.67 -10.12 -4.64
CA ASP A 84 -6.45 -11.09 -3.56
C ASP A 84 -6.01 -10.38 -2.27
N LEU A 85 -5.11 -9.40 -2.38
CA LEU A 85 -4.73 -8.54 -1.26
C LEU A 85 -5.93 -7.78 -0.69
N CYS A 86 -6.75 -7.16 -1.55
CA CYS A 86 -7.97 -6.48 -1.11
C CYS A 86 -8.93 -7.42 -0.37
N ARG A 87 -9.12 -8.65 -0.85
CA ARG A 87 -9.94 -9.66 -0.15
C ARG A 87 -9.37 -10.02 1.22
N ARG A 88 -8.05 -10.21 1.33
CA ARG A 88 -7.38 -10.46 2.63
C ARG A 88 -7.60 -9.30 3.60
N ILE A 89 -7.43 -8.06 3.16
CA ILE A 89 -7.63 -6.86 3.97
C ILE A 89 -9.11 -6.74 4.43
N LYS A 90 -10.07 -6.95 3.52
CA LYS A 90 -11.50 -6.94 3.85
C LYS A 90 -11.88 -8.01 4.87
N HIS A 91 -11.32 -9.22 4.77
CA HIS A 91 -11.55 -10.28 5.76
C HIS A 91 -11.04 -9.94 7.17
N MET A 92 -10.06 -9.03 7.28
CA MET A 92 -9.59 -8.52 8.57
C MET A 92 -10.50 -7.44 9.18
N GLY A 93 -11.52 -6.98 8.44
CA GLY A 93 -12.48 -5.96 8.88
C GLY A 93 -12.11 -4.53 8.48
N TYR A 94 -11.07 -4.34 7.68
CA TYR A 94 -10.67 -3.02 7.19
C TYR A 94 -11.46 -2.64 5.94
N ALA A 95 -11.73 -1.35 5.79
CA ALA A 95 -12.13 -0.80 4.52
C ALA A 95 -10.93 -0.62 3.60
N VAL A 96 -11.10 -0.93 2.32
CA VAL A 96 -10.05 -0.87 1.29
C VAL A 96 -10.68 -0.75 -0.08
#